data_AF-M3X970-F1
#
_entry.id   AF-M3X970-F1
#
_cell.length_a   1.000
_cell.length_b   1.000
_cell.length_c   1.000
_cell.angle_alpha   90.00
_cell.angle_beta   90.00
_cell.angle_gamma   90.00
#
_symmetry.space_group_name_H-M   'P 1'
#
loop_
_entity.id
_entity.type
_entity.pdbx_description
1 polymer ?
#
loop_
_entity_poly.entity_id
_entity_poly.type
_entity_poly.pdbx_seq_one_letter_code
_entity_poly.pdbx_strand_id
1 'polypeptide(L)'
;MATLKKKLIAPVTEEATVPNNKITIVGVGQVGIACAISILGKSLADELALVDVLENKLKGERMDLQHGSLFLQTPKTVADKDYSMTANSKIVVVTAGGRQIHPVSAMVKGMDGTEKKVFLSLPRILNARGLTSVINQKLTNDEVAQLKKSANTL
;
A
#
# COMPACT_ATOMS: atom_id res chain seq x y z
N MET A 1 -13.34 8.18 31.91
CA MET A 1 -12.43 9.28 31.51
C MET A 1 -13.14 10.53 30.96
N ALA A 2 -14.29 10.43 30.28
CA ALA A 2 -15.01 11.60 29.74
C ALA A 2 -15.44 12.65 30.79
N THR A 3 -15.73 12.21 32.02
CA THR A 3 -16.15 13.06 33.14
C THR A 3 -15.01 13.90 33.76
N LEU A 4 -13.75 13.45 33.66
CA LEU A 4 -12.59 14.21 34.15
C LEU A 4 -12.16 15.31 33.17
N LYS A 5 -12.23 15.03 31.85
CA LYS A 5 -11.92 16.02 30.81
C LYS A 5 -12.79 17.28 30.96
N LYS A 6 -14.10 17.09 31.19
CA LYS A 6 -15.06 18.20 31.38
C LYS A 6 -14.83 19.00 32.68
N LYS A 7 -14.22 18.38 33.71
CA LYS A 7 -13.90 19.06 34.97
C LYS A 7 -12.58 19.83 34.91
N LEU A 8 -11.62 19.38 34.10
CA LEU A 8 -10.27 19.95 34.01
C LEU A 8 -10.10 20.97 32.87
N ILE A 9 -10.87 20.83 31.78
CA ILE A 9 -10.72 21.64 30.57
C ILE A 9 -12.06 22.30 30.28
N ALA A 10 -12.11 23.63 30.40
CA ALA A 10 -13.25 24.44 29.99
C ALA A 10 -13.04 24.95 28.56
N PRO A 11 -13.96 24.68 27.61
CA PRO A 11 -13.84 25.20 26.25
C PRO A 11 -14.11 26.71 26.24
N VAL A 12 -13.20 27.48 25.66
CA VAL A 12 -13.34 28.94 25.49
C VAL A 12 -14.17 29.29 24.24
N THR A 13 -14.16 28.40 23.24
CA THR A 13 -14.90 28.52 21.97
C THR A 13 -15.28 27.13 21.46
N GLU A 14 -16.33 27.00 20.65
CA GLU A 14 -16.63 25.77 19.90
C GLU A 14 -15.45 25.43 18.99
N GLU A 15 -14.91 24.21 19.10
CA GLU A 15 -13.78 23.75 18.30
C GLU A 15 -14.16 23.80 16.80
N ALA A 16 -13.48 24.65 16.03
CA ALA A 16 -13.62 24.65 14.58
C ALA A 16 -13.19 23.28 14.04
N THR A 17 -14.15 22.52 13.52
CA THR A 17 -13.98 21.11 13.13
C THR A 17 -13.34 20.93 11.76
N VAL A 18 -13.08 22.02 11.03
CA VAL A 18 -12.60 21.96 9.65
C VAL A 18 -11.07 22.00 9.63
N PRO A 19 -10.40 20.89 9.24
CA PRO A 19 -8.95 20.89 9.11
C PRO A 19 -8.55 21.86 8.01
N ASN A 20 -7.60 22.75 8.30
CA ASN A 20 -7.17 23.74 7.31
C ASN A 20 -6.34 23.04 6.22
N ASN A 21 -5.34 22.22 6.58
CA ASN A 21 -4.50 21.50 5.61
C ASN A 21 -4.71 19.99 5.68
N LYS A 22 -5.81 19.52 5.10
CA LYS A 22 -6.08 18.08 4.99
C LYS A 22 -5.47 17.47 3.72
N ILE A 23 -4.74 16.37 3.87
CA ILE A 23 -4.18 15.59 2.76
C ILE A 23 -4.70 14.16 2.81
N THR A 24 -5.15 13.65 1.67
CA THR A 24 -5.58 12.25 1.51
C THR A 24 -4.56 11.45 0.73
N ILE A 25 -4.32 10.20 1.14
CA ILE A 25 -3.54 9.22 0.40
C ILE A 25 -4.42 8.00 0.10
N VAL A 26 -4.56 7.68 -1.19
CA VAL A 26 -5.28 6.50 -1.67
C VAL A 26 -4.26 5.39 -1.96
N GLY A 27 -4.37 4.30 -1.23
CA GLY A 27 -3.46 3.15 -1.23
C GLY A 27 -2.39 3.24 -0.13
N VAL A 28 -2.44 2.35 0.86
CA VAL A 28 -1.40 2.18 1.89
C VAL A 28 -0.34 1.15 1.46
N GLY A 29 0.09 1.24 0.20
CA GLY A 29 1.22 0.48 -0.33
C GLY A 29 2.56 0.97 0.23
N GLN A 30 3.66 0.40 -0.24
CA GLN A 30 5.00 0.90 0.10
C GLN A 30 5.18 2.38 -0.31
N VAL A 31 4.67 2.74 -1.49
CA VAL A 31 4.71 4.13 -1.99
C VAL A 31 3.81 5.03 -1.15
N GLY A 32 2.57 4.60 -0.86
CA GLY A 32 1.62 5.38 -0.05
C GLY A 32 2.12 5.68 1.35
N ILE A 33 2.70 4.68 2.04
CA ILE A 33 3.28 4.87 3.37
C ILE A 33 4.53 5.76 3.34
N ALA A 34 5.39 5.61 2.32
CA ALA A 34 6.54 6.50 2.16
C ALA A 34 6.11 7.96 1.94
N CYS A 35 5.06 8.19 1.15
CA CYS A 35 4.44 9.50 0.99
C CYS A 35 3.85 10.02 2.31
N ALA A 36 3.13 9.18 3.05
CA ALA A 36 2.55 9.54 4.35
C ALA A 36 3.61 10.02 5.33
N ILE A 37 4.67 9.24 5.55
CA ILE A 37 5.76 9.58 6.47
C ILE A 37 6.48 10.86 6.02
N SER A 38 6.68 11.05 4.72
CA SER A 38 7.34 12.25 4.19
C SER A 38 6.51 13.52 4.40
N ILE A 39 5.18 13.43 4.27
CA ILE A 39 4.24 14.53 4.52
C ILE A 39 4.23 14.88 6.01
N LEU A 40 4.19 13.85 6.87
CA LEU A 40 4.18 14.00 8.32
C LEU A 40 5.50 14.59 8.83
N GLY A 41 6.64 14.10 8.34
CA GLY A 41 7.97 14.58 8.73
C GLY A 41 8.26 16.01 8.27
N LYS A 42 7.60 16.49 7.21
CA LYS A 42 7.69 17.89 6.74
C LYS A 42 6.62 18.81 7.35
N SER A 43 5.75 18.30 8.22
CA SER A 43 4.66 19.06 8.86
C SER A 43 3.76 19.79 7.84
N LEU A 44 3.43 19.12 6.71
CA LEU A 44 2.67 19.73 5.62
C LEU A 44 1.15 19.61 5.78
N ALA A 45 0.66 18.77 6.69
CA ALA A 45 -0.76 18.47 6.85
C ALA A 45 -1.18 18.50 8.32
N ASP A 46 -2.33 19.10 8.61
CA ASP A 46 -2.95 19.08 9.94
C ASP A 46 -3.77 17.79 10.14
N GLU A 47 -4.33 17.28 9.04
CA GLU A 47 -5.11 16.03 9.02
C GLU A 47 -4.64 15.16 7.85
N LEU A 48 -4.31 13.91 8.15
CA LEU A 48 -3.94 12.90 7.16
C LEU A 48 -5.03 11.84 7.06
N ALA A 49 -5.60 11.67 5.87
CA ALA A 49 -6.58 10.63 5.58
C ALA A 49 -5.95 9.51 4.74
N LEU A 50 -6.12 8.26 5.17
CA LEU A 50 -5.67 7.07 4.45
C LEU A 50 -6.89 6.28 3.97
N VAL A 51 -6.87 5.89 2.69
CA VAL A 51 -7.93 5.04 2.11
C VAL A 51 -7.30 3.83 1.43
N ASP A 52 -7.78 2.64 1.75
CA ASP A 52 -7.37 1.39 1.10
C ASP A 52 -8.50 0.36 1.17
N VAL A 53 -8.45 -0.64 0.28
CA VAL A 53 -9.36 -1.78 0.24
C VAL A 53 -9.02 -2.83 1.32
N LEU A 54 -7.76 -2.90 1.77
CA LEU A 54 -7.29 -3.85 2.77
C LEU A 54 -7.42 -3.30 4.20
N GLU A 55 -8.56 -3.54 4.84
CA GLU A 55 -8.89 -3.01 6.18
C GLU A 55 -7.87 -3.38 7.28
N ASN A 56 -7.43 -4.64 7.33
CA ASN A 56 -6.45 -5.08 8.33
C ASN A 56 -5.12 -4.31 8.21
N LYS A 57 -4.67 -4.10 6.96
CA LYS A 57 -3.45 -3.35 6.69
C LYS A 57 -3.65 -1.88 7.01
N LEU A 58 -4.76 -1.30 6.55
CA LEU A 58 -5.12 0.09 6.78
C LEU A 58 -5.16 0.44 8.28
N LYS A 59 -5.76 -0.42 9.10
CA LYS A 59 -5.81 -0.25 10.55
C LYS A 59 -4.42 -0.39 11.20
N GLY A 60 -3.61 -1.35 10.73
CA GLY A 60 -2.24 -1.53 11.20
C GLY A 60 -1.37 -0.30 10.96
N GLU A 61 -1.36 0.20 9.72
CA GLU A 61 -0.59 1.39 9.32
C GLU A 61 -1.09 2.66 10.03
N ARG A 62 -2.41 2.80 10.21
CA ARG A 62 -2.98 3.89 11.01
C ARG A 62 -2.45 3.88 12.44
N MET A 63 -2.45 2.72 13.11
CA MET A 63 -1.98 2.62 14.50
C MET A 63 -0.49 2.92 14.60
N ASP A 64 0.30 2.50 13.62
CA ASP A 64 1.74 2.79 13.58
C ASP A 64 2.01 4.29 13.50
N LEU A 65 1.33 5.00 12.59
CA LEU A 65 1.43 6.46 12.49
C LEU A 65 0.91 7.18 13.75
N GLN A 66 -0.10 6.64 14.42
CA GLN A 66 -0.61 7.18 15.67
C GLN A 66 0.37 7.01 16.83
N HIS A 67 1.06 5.88 16.93
CA HIS A 67 2.12 5.73 17.91
C HIS A 67 3.30 6.68 17.63
N GLY A 68 3.56 6.96 16.35
CA GLY A 68 4.49 7.99 15.92
C GLY A 68 4.06 9.42 16.20
N SER A 69 2.81 9.68 16.63
CA SER A 69 2.28 11.05 16.79
C SER A 69 3.03 11.87 17.85
N LEU A 70 3.75 11.22 18.77
CA LEU A 70 4.58 11.93 19.75
C LEU A 70 5.74 12.68 19.10
N PHE A 71 6.25 12.18 17.98
CA PHE A 71 7.38 12.75 17.24
C PHE A 71 6.93 13.63 16.07
N LEU A 72 5.65 13.59 15.73
CA LEU A 72 5.07 14.29 14.58
C LEU A 72 4.23 15.46 15.08
N GLN A 73 4.34 16.61 14.40
CA GLN A 73 3.55 17.81 14.73
C GLN A 73 2.10 17.73 14.22
N THR A 74 1.69 16.59 13.69
CA THR A 74 0.40 16.41 13.02
C THR A 74 -0.62 15.74 13.94
N PRO A 75 -1.73 16.40 14.27
CA PRO A 75 -2.60 15.97 15.37
C PRO A 75 -3.61 14.86 15.00
N LYS A 76 -3.95 14.65 13.73
CA LYS A 76 -5.11 13.80 13.39
C LYS A 76 -4.88 12.92 12.15
N THR A 77 -4.69 11.63 12.38
CA THR A 77 -4.71 10.61 11.34
C THR A 77 -6.07 9.91 11.31
N VAL A 78 -6.72 9.88 10.15
CA VAL A 78 -7.97 9.17 9.87
C VAL A 78 -7.70 8.07 8.83
N ALA A 79 -8.28 6.89 8.99
CA ALA A 79 -8.11 5.82 8.02
C ALA A 79 -9.39 5.00 7.93
N ASP A 80 -9.94 4.89 6.74
CA ASP A 80 -11.18 4.15 6.49
C ASP A 80 -11.23 3.70 5.03
N LYS A 81 -12.07 2.72 4.73
CA LYS A 81 -12.33 2.25 3.36
C LYS A 81 -13.22 3.24 2.61
N ASP A 82 -14.11 3.92 3.33
CA ASP A 82 -15.06 4.85 2.76
C ASP A 82 -14.40 6.19 2.40
N TYR A 83 -14.59 6.60 1.15
CA TYR A 83 -14.13 7.91 0.64
C TYR A 83 -14.84 9.10 1.29
N SER A 84 -15.91 8.88 2.07
CA SER A 84 -16.55 9.93 2.86
C SER A 84 -15.56 10.65 3.79
N MET A 85 -14.56 9.92 4.29
CA MET A 85 -13.51 10.46 5.16
C MET A 85 -12.53 11.39 4.43
N THR A 86 -12.50 11.40 3.09
CA THR A 86 -11.60 12.24 2.29
C THR A 86 -12.20 13.62 1.99
N ALA A 87 -13.42 13.89 2.47
CA ALA A 87 -14.06 15.20 2.33
C ALA A 87 -13.18 16.33 2.88
N ASN A 88 -13.19 17.47 2.19
CA ASN A 88 -12.39 18.67 2.49
C ASN A 88 -10.87 18.50 2.40
N SER A 89 -10.36 17.56 1.60
CA SER A 89 -8.93 17.44 1.34
C SER A 89 -8.44 18.49 0.35
N LYS A 90 -7.36 19.20 0.68
CA LYS A 90 -6.69 20.14 -0.24
C LYS A 90 -5.88 19.39 -1.30
N ILE A 91 -5.26 18.27 -0.92
CA ILE A 91 -4.43 17.46 -1.79
C ILE A 91 -4.85 16.00 -1.65
N VAL A 92 -4.97 15.30 -2.78
CA VAL A 92 -5.21 13.86 -2.82
C VAL A 92 -4.07 13.21 -3.61
N VAL A 93 -3.35 12.30 -2.96
CA VAL A 93 -2.25 11.54 -3.55
C VAL A 93 -2.74 10.13 -3.84
N VAL A 94 -2.83 9.76 -5.12
CA VAL A 94 -3.28 8.42 -5.53
C VAL A 94 -2.07 7.55 -5.79
N THR A 95 -1.88 6.54 -4.96
CA THR A 95 -0.79 5.54 -5.08
C THR A 95 -1.30 4.11 -5.27
N ALA A 96 -2.63 3.93 -5.33
CA ALA A 96 -3.26 2.66 -5.65
C ALA A 96 -3.02 2.32 -7.13
N GLY A 97 -2.37 1.19 -7.39
CA GLY A 97 -2.06 0.75 -8.75
C GLY A 97 -1.45 -0.65 -8.79
N GLY A 98 -1.57 -1.29 -9.96
CA GLY A 98 -0.93 -2.58 -10.22
C GLY A 98 0.59 -2.46 -10.25
N ARG A 99 1.29 -3.51 -9.79
CA ARG A 99 2.76 -3.58 -9.96
C ARG A 99 3.10 -3.69 -11.44
N GLN A 100 4.18 -3.05 -11.87
CA GLN A 100 4.66 -3.14 -13.24
C GLN A 100 5.11 -4.57 -13.56
N ILE A 101 4.58 -5.13 -14.64
CA ILE A 101 4.91 -6.46 -15.14
C ILE A 101 5.83 -6.28 -16.34
N HIS A 102 7.03 -6.85 -16.26
CA HIS A 102 7.99 -6.83 -17.36
C HIS A 102 8.32 -8.27 -17.75
N PRO A 103 8.39 -8.59 -19.06
CA PRO A 103 8.92 -9.87 -19.50
C PRO A 103 10.44 -9.89 -19.20
N VAL A 104 10.86 -10.78 -18.30
CA VAL A 104 12.27 -10.93 -17.94
C VAL A 104 12.64 -12.39 -17.98
N SER A 105 13.77 -12.70 -18.64
CA SER A 105 14.33 -14.05 -18.66
C SER A 105 14.85 -14.42 -17.29
N ALA A 106 14.25 -15.42 -16.66
CA ALA A 106 14.63 -15.90 -15.35
C ALA A 106 14.70 -17.43 -15.33
N MET A 107 15.62 -17.97 -14.53
CA MET A 107 15.70 -19.41 -14.30
C MET A 107 14.47 -19.86 -13.51
N VAL A 108 13.78 -20.84 -14.05
CA VAL A 108 12.62 -21.49 -13.45
C VAL A 108 12.99 -22.94 -13.15
N LYS A 109 12.65 -23.41 -11.95
CA LYS A 109 12.75 -24.81 -11.55
C LYS A 109 11.39 -25.26 -11.02
N GLY A 110 10.83 -26.34 -11.56
CA GLY A 110 9.61 -26.95 -11.02
C GLY A 110 8.29 -26.28 -11.43
N MET A 111 8.25 -25.37 -12.41
CA MET A 111 6.96 -24.92 -12.96
C MET A 111 6.35 -26.05 -13.82
N ASP A 112 5.09 -26.36 -13.53
CA ASP A 112 4.28 -27.39 -14.20
C ASP A 112 4.92 -28.79 -14.29
N GLY A 113 5.76 -29.15 -13.31
CA GLY A 113 6.33 -30.50 -13.18
C GLY A 113 7.59 -30.76 -13.98
N THR A 114 8.34 -29.72 -14.38
CA THR A 114 9.68 -29.86 -14.96
C THR A 114 10.77 -29.80 -13.87
N GLU A 115 11.52 -30.88 -13.68
CA GLU A 115 12.62 -30.93 -12.69
C GLU A 115 13.89 -30.19 -13.15
N LYS A 116 14.03 -30.00 -14.47
CA LYS A 116 15.16 -29.30 -15.09
C LYS A 116 15.08 -27.80 -14.87
N LYS A 117 16.25 -27.16 -14.70
CA LYS A 117 16.39 -25.70 -14.64
C LYS A 117 16.34 -25.14 -16.06
N VAL A 118 15.29 -24.41 -16.40
CA VAL A 118 15.11 -23.80 -17.73
C VAL A 118 15.02 -22.28 -17.59
N PHE A 119 15.65 -21.54 -18.49
CA PHE A 119 15.50 -20.09 -18.57
C PHE A 119 14.32 -19.77 -19.48
N LEU A 120 13.31 -19.11 -18.92
CA LEU A 120 12.11 -18.71 -19.66
C LEU A 120 11.89 -17.21 -19.49
N SER A 121 11.57 -16.54 -20.60
CA SER A 121 11.11 -15.15 -20.63
C SER A 121 9.63 -15.11 -20.25
N LEU A 122 9.36 -15.15 -18.95
CA LEU A 122 8.01 -15.06 -18.41
C LEU A 122 7.69 -13.64 -17.96
N PRO A 123 6.42 -13.22 -17.98
CA PRO A 123 6.02 -11.98 -17.33
C PRO A 123 6.30 -12.07 -15.83
N ARG A 124 7.18 -11.19 -15.35
CA ARG A 124 7.60 -11.13 -13.95
C ARG A 124 7.20 -9.79 -13.33
N ILE A 125 6.88 -9.86 -12.04
CA ILE A 125 6.69 -8.68 -11.21
C ILE A 125 8.06 -8.21 -10.75
N LEU A 126 8.43 -6.99 -11.14
CA LEU A 126 9.68 -6.35 -10.73
C LEU A 126 9.42 -5.47 -9.50
N ASN A 127 10.34 -5.49 -8.52
CA ASN A 127 10.40 -4.51 -7.44
C ASN A 127 11.86 -4.06 -7.23
N ALA A 128 12.08 -3.05 -6.38
CA ALA A 128 13.42 -2.55 -6.03
C ALA A 128 14.37 -3.62 -5.44
N ARG A 129 13.85 -4.75 -4.97
CA ARG A 129 14.62 -5.92 -4.48
C ARG A 129 14.85 -7.01 -5.54
N GLY A 130 14.51 -6.73 -6.81
CA GLY A 130 14.63 -7.68 -7.91
C GLY A 130 13.34 -8.45 -8.23
N LEU A 131 13.49 -9.61 -8.85
CA LEU A 131 12.39 -10.45 -9.34
C LEU A 131 11.63 -11.06 -8.17
N THR A 132 10.40 -10.60 -7.93
CA THR A 132 9.66 -11.00 -6.71
C THR A 132 8.83 -12.27 -6.93
N SER A 133 8.20 -12.43 -8.09
CA SER A 133 7.29 -13.56 -8.32
C SER A 133 7.14 -13.85 -9.81
N VAL A 134 7.01 -15.14 -10.14
CA VAL A 134 6.50 -15.55 -11.45
C VAL A 134 5.01 -15.30 -11.46
N ILE A 135 4.50 -14.65 -12.51
CA ILE A 135 3.07 -14.72 -12.77
C ILE A 135 2.81 -16.08 -13.40
N ASN A 136 2.17 -16.97 -12.65
CA ASN A 136 1.80 -18.27 -13.19
C ASN A 136 0.67 -18.07 -14.20
N GLN A 137 1.02 -18.08 -15.49
CA GLN A 137 0.02 -18.08 -16.55
C GLN A 137 -0.70 -19.43 -16.52
N LYS A 138 -2.03 -19.41 -16.56
CA LYS A 138 -2.82 -20.63 -16.70
C LYS A 138 -2.60 -21.16 -18.11
N LEU A 139 -1.67 -22.09 -18.26
CA LEU A 139 -1.42 -22.81 -19.51
C LEU A 139 -2.46 -23.90 -19.68
N THR A 140 -2.83 -24.15 -20.93
CA THR A 140 -3.70 -25.28 -21.31
C THR A 140 -2.89 -26.58 -21.21
N ASN A 141 -3.54 -27.72 -20.97
CA ASN A 141 -2.86 -29.02 -20.83
C ASN A 141 -1.97 -29.37 -22.05
N ASP A 142 -2.39 -28.96 -23.25
CA ASP A 142 -1.62 -29.17 -24.49
C ASP A 142 -0.35 -28.30 -24.56
N GLU A 143 -0.43 -27.04 -24.10
CA GLU A 143 0.71 -26.12 -24.05
C GLU A 143 1.74 -26.59 -23.01
N VAL A 144 1.28 -27.11 -21.87
CA VAL A 144 2.16 -27.73 -20.85
C VAL A 144 2.89 -28.95 -21.42
N ALA A 145 2.23 -29.77 -22.23
CA ALA A 145 2.85 -30.93 -22.85
C ALA A 145 3.91 -30.54 -23.89
N GLN A 146 3.65 -29.50 -24.69
CA GLN A 146 4.62 -28.94 -25.63
C GLN A 146 5.82 -28.32 -24.91
N LEU A 147 5.56 -27.56 -23.84
CA LEU A 147 6.60 -26.95 -23.02
C LEU A 147 7.51 -28.01 -22.37
N LYS A 148 6.95 -29.13 -21.89
CA LYS A 148 7.70 -30.27 -21.37
C LYS A 148 8.58 -30.94 -22.43
N LYS A 149 8.07 -31.09 -23.66
CA LYS A 149 8.85 -31.65 -24.78
C LYS A 149 10.05 -30.75 -25.09
N SER A 150 9.84 -29.44 -25.23
CA SER A 150 10.92 -28.47 -25.49
C SER A 150 11.93 -28.37 -24.35
N ALA A 151 11.47 -28.45 -23.09
CA ALA A 151 12.35 -28.43 -21.91
C ALA A 151 13.23 -29.69 -21.79
N ASN A 152 12.81 -30.82 -22.35
CA ASN A 152 13.60 -32.06 -22.32
C ASN A 152 14.68 -32.11 -23.40
N THR A 153 14.54 -31.35 -24.48
CA THR A 153 15.52 -31.25 -25.58
C THR A 153 16.74 -30.39 -25.23
N LEU A 154 16.65 -29.58 -24.17
CA LEU A 154 17.74 -28.82 -23.55
C LEU A 154 18.39 -29.59 -22.39
#